data_AF-A0A8T5KDX8-F1
#
_entry.id   AF-A0A8T5KDX8-F1
#
_cell.length_a   1.000
_cell.length_b   1.000
_cell.length_c   1.000
_cell.angle_alpha   90.00
_cell.angle_beta   90.00
_cell.angle_gamma   90.00
#
_symmetry.space_group_name_H-M   'P 1'
#
loop_
_entity.id
_entity.type
_entity.pdbx_description
1 polymer ?
#
loop_
_entity_poly.entity_id
_entity_poly.type
_entity_poly.pdbx_seq_one_letter_code
_entity_poly.pdbx_strand_id
1 'polypeptide(L)'
;MIDENQFFREVTLRISSSLEIEEALAETFDYLQHFLPLEIISLNYYDPERAAAYTTASYSVDKGAVRFEEKAPLFRMDETTIEKLRREGASVDRKHVVRIFNQPQSDPIYRAFARFHNDLGLSSFSYVMLRLDIQANYQGVLLLSARGYDAF
;
A
#
# COMPACT_ATOMS: atom_id res chain seq x y z
N MET A 1 21.46 15.84 -2.39
CA MET A 1 20.46 15.90 -3.47
C MET A 1 20.35 14.48 -4.03
N ILE A 2 19.14 13.96 -4.18
CA ILE A 2 18.91 12.60 -4.68
C ILE A 2 19.07 12.62 -6.20
N ASP A 3 19.80 11.66 -6.77
CA ASP A 3 19.78 11.43 -8.21
C ASP A 3 18.48 10.69 -8.56
N GLU A 4 17.55 11.39 -9.20
CA GLU A 4 16.21 10.86 -9.52
C GLU A 4 16.28 9.62 -10.44
N ASN A 5 17.23 9.59 -11.38
CA ASN A 5 17.39 8.45 -12.29
C ASN A 5 17.93 7.24 -11.53
N GLN A 6 18.89 7.44 -10.64
CA GLN A 6 19.40 6.38 -9.80
C GLN A 6 18.29 5.86 -8.88
N PHE A 7 17.57 6.75 -8.19
CA PHE A 7 16.47 6.39 -7.31
C PHE A 7 15.41 5.54 -8.02
N PHE A 8 14.93 6.01 -9.18
CA PHE A 8 13.95 5.28 -9.97
C PHE A 8 14.44 3.87 -10.37
N ARG A 9 15.69 3.75 -10.83
CA ARG A 9 16.26 2.45 -11.21
C ARG A 9 16.38 1.51 -10.01
N GLU A 10 16.87 2.01 -8.89
CA GLU A 10 17.09 1.21 -7.68
C GLU A 10 15.76 0.70 -7.08
N VAL A 11 14.71 1.53 -7.06
CA VAL A 11 13.36 1.10 -6.66
C VAL A 11 12.83 0.05 -7.63
N THR A 12 12.94 0.29 -8.95
CA THR A 12 12.47 -0.64 -9.99
C THR A 12 13.15 -2.00 -9.89
N LEU A 13 14.47 -2.01 -9.68
CA LEU A 13 15.26 -3.23 -9.57
C LEU A 13 14.83 -4.07 -8.35
N ARG A 14 14.59 -3.44 -7.21
CA ARG A 14 14.22 -4.14 -5.95
C ARG A 14 12.79 -4.66 -5.96
N ILE A 15 11.84 -3.88 -6.45
CA ILE A 15 10.45 -4.36 -6.49
C ILE A 15 10.27 -5.51 -7.50
N SER A 16 11.21 -5.65 -8.43
CA SER A 16 11.23 -6.71 -9.46
C SER A 16 12.30 -7.78 -9.19
N SER A 17 12.94 -7.80 -8.01
CA SER A 17 14.13 -8.64 -7.75
C SER A 17 13.80 -10.10 -7.48
N SER A 18 12.61 -10.39 -6.95
CA SER A 18 12.17 -11.75 -6.59
C SER A 18 10.76 -12.04 -7.11
N LEU A 19 10.49 -13.33 -7.36
CA LEU A 19 9.15 -13.84 -7.61
C LEU A 19 8.36 -14.01 -6.31
N GLU A 20 9.05 -14.13 -5.17
CA GLU A 20 8.44 -14.10 -3.85
C GLU A 20 8.26 -12.63 -3.44
N ILE A 21 7.02 -12.17 -3.52
CA ILE A 21 6.69 -10.75 -3.39
C ILE A 21 7.06 -10.17 -2.03
N GLU A 22 7.04 -10.97 -0.97
CA GLU A 22 7.49 -10.60 0.37
C GLU A 22 8.98 -10.23 0.42
N GLU A 23 9.83 -10.93 -0.36
CA GLU A 23 11.26 -10.64 -0.45
C GLU A 23 11.50 -9.35 -1.23
N ALA A 24 10.84 -9.20 -2.39
CA ALA A 24 10.93 -8.00 -3.21
C ALA A 24 10.44 -6.74 -2.44
N LEU A 25 9.36 -6.87 -1.65
CA LEU A 25 8.87 -5.81 -0.78
C LEU A 25 9.85 -5.47 0.35
N ALA A 26 10.48 -6.48 0.97
CA ALA A 26 11.49 -6.26 2.01
C ALA A 26 12.69 -5.49 1.47
N GLU A 27 13.25 -5.91 0.32
CA GLU A 27 14.37 -5.19 -0.31
C GLU A 27 13.97 -3.77 -0.71
N THR A 28 12.77 -3.60 -1.25
CA THR A 28 12.23 -2.28 -1.61
C THR A 28 12.06 -1.39 -0.39
N PHE A 29 11.52 -1.93 0.71
CA PHE A 29 11.39 -1.24 1.99
C PHE A 29 12.75 -0.76 2.49
N ASP A 30 13.73 -1.66 2.53
CA ASP A 30 15.08 -1.37 3.04
C ASP A 30 15.75 -0.25 2.26
N TYR A 31 15.48 -0.14 0.96
CA TYR A 31 15.96 0.98 0.16
C TYR A 31 15.19 2.27 0.45
N LEU A 32 13.85 2.21 0.42
CA LEU A 32 13.00 3.39 0.59
C LEU A 32 13.13 4.05 1.97
N GLN A 33 13.43 3.29 3.03
CA GLN A 33 13.61 3.86 4.38
C GLN A 33 14.76 4.88 4.47
N HIS A 34 15.71 4.85 3.52
CA HIS A 34 16.78 5.85 3.45
C HIS A 34 16.30 7.23 2.97
N PHE A 35 15.08 7.29 2.42
CA PHE A 35 14.51 8.49 1.78
C PHE A 35 13.16 8.90 2.39
N LEU A 36 12.42 7.94 2.96
CA LEU A 36 11.09 8.12 3.52
C LEU A 36 11.06 7.57 4.96
N PRO A 37 10.25 8.13 5.87
CA PRO A 37 10.10 7.65 7.25
C PRO A 37 9.21 6.39 7.31
N LEU A 38 9.56 5.39 6.52
CA LEU A 38 8.74 4.21 6.26
C LEU A 38 8.79 3.23 7.43
N GLU A 39 7.62 2.78 7.86
CA GLU A 39 7.42 1.79 8.93
C GLU A 39 6.72 0.54 8.43
N ILE A 40 5.82 0.69 7.45
CA ILE A 40 5.13 -0.42 6.77
C ILE A 40 5.08 -0.15 5.26
N ILE A 41 5.37 -1.17 4.47
CA ILE A 41 4.96 -1.25 3.06
C ILE A 41 3.96 -2.40 2.91
N SER A 42 2.86 -2.19 2.18
CA SER A 42 1.89 -3.26 1.93
C SER A 42 1.35 -3.22 0.50
N LEU A 43 1.29 -4.40 -0.11
CA LEU A 43 0.69 -4.62 -1.42
C LEU A 43 -0.74 -5.11 -1.23
N ASN A 44 -1.70 -4.30 -1.68
CA ASN A 44 -3.11 -4.58 -1.49
C ASN A 44 -3.81 -4.63 -2.83
N TYR A 45 -4.65 -5.63 -3.03
CA TYR A 45 -5.45 -5.78 -4.21
C TYR A 45 -6.93 -5.82 -3.88
N TYR A 46 -7.73 -5.51 -4.88
CA TYR A 46 -9.18 -5.57 -4.85
C TYR A 46 -9.64 -6.76 -5.70
N ASP A 47 -10.47 -7.60 -5.10
CA ASP A 47 -11.14 -8.72 -5.77
C ASP A 47 -12.59 -8.33 -6.06
N PRO A 48 -12.95 -8.11 -7.34
CA PRO A 48 -14.31 -7.74 -7.72
C PRO A 48 -15.33 -8.87 -7.57
N GLU A 49 -14.92 -10.13 -7.72
CA GLU A 49 -15.82 -11.28 -7.59
C GLU A 49 -16.19 -11.51 -6.13
N ARG A 50 -15.23 -11.28 -5.22
CA ARG A 50 -15.45 -11.41 -3.77
C ARG A 50 -15.93 -10.14 -3.09
N ALA A 51 -16.08 -9.04 -3.83
CA ALA A 51 -16.51 -7.75 -3.29
C ALA A 51 -15.63 -7.27 -2.11
N ALA A 52 -14.32 -7.50 -2.18
CA ALA A 52 -13.45 -7.32 -1.02
C ALA A 52 -12.02 -6.92 -1.39
N ALA A 53 -11.34 -6.26 -0.45
CA ALA A 53 -9.93 -5.93 -0.55
C ALA A 53 -9.11 -6.90 0.31
N TYR A 54 -7.90 -7.21 -0.16
CA TYR A 54 -6.98 -8.14 0.46
C TYR A 54 -5.57 -7.56 0.44
N THR A 55 -4.76 -7.96 1.41
CA THR A 55 -3.32 -7.72 1.39
C THR A 55 -2.65 -8.99 0.87
N THR A 56 -1.80 -8.88 -0.15
CA THR A 56 -1.01 -10.01 -0.65
C THR A 56 0.21 -10.24 0.23
N ALA A 57 0.93 -9.16 0.52
CA ALA A 57 2.13 -9.17 1.34
C ALA A 57 2.35 -7.79 1.97
N SER A 58 3.07 -7.78 3.08
CA SER A 58 3.57 -6.56 3.71
C SER A 58 4.93 -6.78 4.32
N TYR A 59 5.65 -5.69 4.54
CA TYR A 59 6.83 -5.67 5.39
C TYR A 59 6.67 -4.56 6.43
N SER A 60 6.99 -4.85 7.68
CA SER A 60 7.04 -3.84 8.74
C SER A 60 8.33 -3.92 9.55
N VAL A 61 8.74 -2.79 10.14
CA VAL A 61 9.89 -2.74 11.06
C VAL A 61 9.73 -3.76 12.20
N ASP A 62 8.52 -3.84 12.78
CA ASP A 62 8.27 -4.62 14.00
C ASP A 62 8.05 -6.13 13.73
N LYS A 63 7.60 -6.51 12.53
CA LYS A 63 7.21 -7.89 12.20
C LYS A 63 8.03 -8.51 11.06
N GLY A 64 8.82 -7.72 10.35
CA GLY A 64 9.49 -8.14 9.12
C GLY A 64 8.49 -8.45 8.00
N ALA A 65 8.89 -9.36 7.11
CA ALA A 65 8.08 -9.78 5.98
C ALA A 65 6.91 -10.67 6.45
N VAL A 66 5.70 -10.32 6.02
CA VAL A 66 4.47 -11.07 6.29
C VAL A 66 3.75 -11.33 4.98
N ARG A 67 3.56 -12.61 4.66
CA ARG A 67 2.69 -13.07 3.58
C ARG A 67 1.32 -13.41 4.14
N PHE A 68 0.27 -12.99 3.46
CA PHE A 68 -1.10 -13.27 3.87
C PHE A 68 -1.68 -14.39 3.00
N GLU A 69 -2.17 -15.44 3.65
CA GLU A 69 -3.07 -16.38 2.97
C GLU A 69 -4.41 -15.66 2.77
N GLU A 70 -4.96 -15.65 1.55
CA GLU A 70 -6.18 -14.92 1.13
C GLU A 70 -7.50 -15.37 1.82
N LYS A 71 -7.43 -15.84 3.07
CA LYS A 71 -8.55 -16.39 3.83
C LYS A 71 -9.46 -15.32 4.40
N ALA A 72 -8.92 -14.14 4.73
CA ALA A 72 -9.68 -13.06 5.35
C ALA A 72 -9.50 -11.74 4.58
N PRO A 73 -10.59 -11.07 4.19
CA PRO A 73 -10.49 -9.76 3.57
C PRO A 73 -10.09 -8.70 4.60
N LEU A 74 -9.36 -7.69 4.14
CA LEU A 74 -9.10 -6.48 4.90
C LEU A 74 -10.41 -5.74 5.20
N PHE A 75 -11.26 -5.61 4.18
CA PHE A 75 -12.63 -5.12 4.30
C PHE A 75 -13.47 -5.61 3.12
N ARG A 76 -14.78 -5.65 3.34
CA ARG A 76 -15.79 -5.93 2.31
C ARG A 76 -16.44 -4.63 1.85
N MET A 77 -16.95 -4.65 0.62
CA MET A 77 -17.53 -3.49 -0.05
C MET A 77 -18.90 -3.84 -0.60
N ASP A 78 -19.77 -2.83 -0.68
CA ASP A 78 -21.03 -2.96 -1.40
C ASP A 78 -20.83 -2.77 -2.92
N GLU A 79 -21.83 -3.17 -3.71
CA GLU A 79 -21.80 -3.08 -5.17
C GLU A 79 -21.56 -1.64 -5.67
N THR A 80 -22.09 -0.64 -4.97
CA THR A 80 -21.88 0.77 -5.30
C THR A 80 -20.41 1.19 -5.14
N THR A 81 -19.74 0.72 -4.09
CA THR A 81 -18.33 0.99 -3.82
C THR A 81 -17.45 0.27 -4.84
N ILE A 82 -17.82 -0.95 -5.23
CA ILE A 82 -17.17 -1.74 -6.29
C ILE A 82 -17.19 -0.97 -7.62
N GLU A 83 -18.36 -0.51 -8.05
CA GLU A 83 -18.51 0.21 -9.31
C GLU A 83 -17.78 1.57 -9.29
N LYS A 84 -17.69 2.20 -8.13
CA LYS A 84 -16.88 3.40 -7.96
C LYS A 84 -15.39 3.07 -8.09
N LEU A 85 -14.89 2.08 -7.36
CA LEU A 85 -13.48 1.67 -7.40
C LEU A 85 -13.03 1.27 -8.81
N ARG A 86 -13.89 0.57 -9.55
CA ARG A 86 -13.58 0.16 -10.93
C ARG A 86 -13.38 1.35 -11.86
N ARG A 87 -14.21 2.39 -11.71
CA ARG A 87 -14.18 3.58 -12.58
C ARG A 87 -13.14 4.61 -12.15
N GLU A 88 -13.04 4.83 -10.84
CA GLU A 88 -12.32 5.96 -10.26
C GLU A 88 -11.05 5.53 -9.52
N GLY A 89 -10.95 4.27 -9.07
CA GLY A 89 -9.96 3.84 -8.08
C GLY A 89 -10.40 4.17 -6.66
N ALA A 90 -9.50 3.94 -5.69
CA ALA A 90 -9.72 4.27 -4.28
C ALA A 90 -9.61 5.79 -4.06
N SER A 91 -8.89 6.21 -3.01
CA SER A 91 -8.55 7.62 -2.87
C SER A 91 -7.60 8.09 -3.99
N VAL A 92 -7.01 7.20 -4.80
CA VAL A 92 -6.14 7.50 -5.95
C VAL A 92 -6.79 7.13 -7.29
N ASP A 93 -6.63 7.99 -8.30
CA ASP A 93 -7.21 7.85 -9.63
C ASP A 93 -6.14 7.92 -10.74
N ARG A 94 -6.53 7.81 -12.02
CA ARG A 94 -5.57 7.86 -13.15
C ARG A 94 -4.88 9.22 -13.34
N LYS A 95 -5.46 10.32 -12.83
CA LYS A 95 -4.86 11.66 -12.86
C LYS A 95 -3.98 11.90 -11.63
N HIS A 96 -4.32 11.28 -10.51
CA HIS A 96 -3.60 11.37 -9.23
C HIS A 96 -3.19 9.97 -8.77
N VAL A 97 -2.22 9.39 -9.47
CA VAL A 97 -1.75 8.01 -9.22
C VAL A 97 -1.08 7.84 -7.86
N VAL A 98 -0.57 8.93 -7.28
CA VAL A 98 0.00 8.99 -5.92
C VAL A 98 -0.73 10.05 -5.12
N ARG A 99 -1.05 9.74 -3.86
CA ARG A 99 -1.54 10.72 -2.88
C ARG A 99 -0.94 10.49 -1.50
N ILE A 100 -0.67 11.59 -0.79
CA ILE A 100 -0.15 11.60 0.58
C ILE A 100 -1.30 11.97 1.54
N PHE A 101 -1.42 11.22 2.62
CA PHE A 101 -2.43 11.39 3.67
C PHE A 101 -1.73 11.54 5.03
N ASN A 102 -1.30 12.76 5.31
CA ASN A 102 -0.64 13.11 6.58
C ASN A 102 -1.60 13.14 7.78
N GLN A 103 -2.86 13.49 7.54
CA GLN A 103 -3.93 13.52 8.54
C GLN A 103 -5.10 12.66 8.04
N PRO A 104 -4.96 11.33 8.07
CA PRO A 104 -5.88 10.42 7.39
C PRO A 104 -7.14 10.08 8.20
N GLN A 105 -7.35 10.65 9.38
CA GLN A 105 -8.41 10.23 10.30
C GLN A 105 -9.83 10.35 9.71
N SER A 106 -10.04 11.27 8.77
CA SER A 106 -11.30 11.43 8.04
C SER A 106 -11.45 10.48 6.85
N ASP A 107 -10.35 9.88 6.35
CA ASP A 107 -10.36 8.98 5.20
C ASP A 107 -11.01 7.63 5.57
N PRO A 108 -12.05 7.17 4.85
CA PRO A 108 -12.62 5.83 5.03
C PRO A 108 -11.60 4.69 4.93
N ILE A 109 -10.58 4.83 4.07
CA ILE A 109 -9.52 3.84 3.89
C ILE A 109 -8.66 3.73 5.15
N TYR A 110 -8.38 4.84 5.85
CA TYR A 110 -7.64 4.80 7.10
C TYR A 110 -8.28 3.87 8.13
N ARG A 111 -9.61 3.95 8.28
CA ARG A 111 -10.35 3.08 9.22
C ARG A 111 -10.27 1.61 8.83
N ALA A 112 -10.36 1.31 7.53
CA ALA A 112 -10.21 -0.05 7.02
C ALA A 112 -8.83 -0.64 7.33
N PHE A 113 -7.79 0.18 7.19
CA PHE A 113 -6.40 -0.23 7.41
C PHE A 113 -5.94 -0.13 8.88
N ALA A 114 -6.71 0.52 9.77
CA ALA A 114 -6.30 0.75 11.15
C ALA A 114 -6.07 -0.54 11.92
N ARG A 115 -6.94 -1.54 11.77
CA ARG A 115 -6.76 -2.84 12.44
C ARG A 115 -5.49 -3.54 11.92
N PHE A 116 -5.32 -3.59 10.61
CA PHE A 116 -4.16 -4.17 9.96
C PHE A 116 -2.83 -3.54 10.44
N HIS A 117 -2.77 -2.21 10.49
CA HIS A 117 -1.58 -1.50 10.95
C HIS A 117 -1.32 -1.73 12.44
N ASN A 118 -2.37 -1.78 13.28
CA ASN A 118 -2.22 -2.11 14.70
C ASN A 118 -1.62 -3.51 14.91
N ASP A 119 -2.06 -4.50 14.14
CA ASP A 119 -1.52 -5.87 14.20
C ASP A 119 -0.03 -5.93 13.79
N LEU A 120 0.42 -4.96 12.99
CA LEU A 120 1.80 -4.76 12.56
C LEU A 120 2.63 -3.79 13.44
N GLY A 121 2.08 -3.29 14.56
CA GLY A 121 2.80 -2.42 15.51
C GLY A 121 2.62 -0.91 15.31
N LEU A 122 1.69 -0.49 14.44
CA LEU A 122 1.49 0.90 14.07
C LEU A 122 0.06 1.39 14.34
N SER A 123 -0.13 2.06 15.48
CA SER A 123 -1.46 2.49 15.96
C SER A 123 -1.91 3.86 15.46
N SER A 124 -0.97 4.75 15.17
CA SER A 124 -1.18 6.01 14.48
C SER A 124 -0.22 6.10 13.30
N PHE A 125 -0.75 6.49 12.15
CA PHE A 125 0.05 6.55 10.94
C PHE A 125 -0.48 7.58 9.96
N SER A 126 0.44 8.07 9.15
CA SER A 126 0.20 8.74 7.88
C SER A 126 0.65 7.80 6.78
N TYR A 127 0.15 7.99 5.56
CA TYR A 127 0.50 7.09 4.47
C TYR A 127 0.54 7.77 3.11
N VAL A 128 1.38 7.22 2.24
CA VAL A 128 1.34 7.43 0.80
C VAL A 128 0.61 6.25 0.17
N MET A 129 -0.36 6.57 -0.68
CA MET A 129 -1.09 5.59 -1.47
C MET A 129 -0.66 5.73 -2.92
N LEU A 130 -0.25 4.61 -3.53
CA LEU A 130 0.07 4.52 -4.95
C LEU A 130 -0.93 3.56 -5.62
N ARG A 131 -1.54 4.02 -6.71
CA ARG A 131 -2.44 3.25 -7.56
C ARG A 131 -1.69 2.16 -8.32
N LEU A 132 -2.28 0.96 -8.38
CA LEU A 132 -1.77 -0.16 -9.17
C LEU A 132 -2.78 -0.53 -10.26
N ASP A 133 -2.31 -0.55 -11.50
CA ASP A 133 -3.10 -0.94 -12.68
C ASP A 133 -2.40 -2.08 -13.44
N ILE A 134 -3.17 -3.06 -13.93
CA ILE A 134 -2.74 -4.04 -14.92
C ILE A 134 -3.52 -3.78 -16.21
N GLN A 135 -2.81 -3.50 -17.31
CA GLN A 135 -3.44 -3.16 -18.60
C GLN A 135 -4.51 -2.06 -18.46
N ALA A 136 -4.20 -1.02 -17.68
CA ALA A 136 -5.09 0.09 -17.32
C ALA A 136 -6.28 -0.26 -16.42
N ASN A 137 -6.45 -1.51 -15.98
CA ASN A 137 -7.49 -1.89 -15.03
C ASN A 137 -6.98 -1.77 -13.60
N TYR A 138 -7.76 -1.07 -12.76
CA TYR A 138 -7.46 -0.92 -11.33
C TYR A 138 -7.37 -2.29 -10.65
N GLN A 139 -6.22 -2.56 -10.04
CA GLN A 139 -5.99 -3.78 -9.27
C GLN A 139 -5.96 -3.53 -7.77
N GLY A 140 -5.57 -2.33 -7.34
CA GLY A 140 -5.42 -2.02 -5.93
C GLY A 140 -4.40 -0.92 -5.68
N VAL A 141 -3.72 -1.02 -4.54
CA VAL A 141 -2.81 0.02 -4.06
C VAL A 141 -1.59 -0.55 -3.36
N LEU A 142 -0.44 0.10 -3.57
CA LEU A 142 0.70 0.01 -2.68
C LEU A 142 0.53 1.09 -1.61
N LEU A 143 0.58 0.70 -0.34
CA LEU A 143 0.60 1.63 0.79
C LEU A 143 1.98 1.69 1.40
N LEU A 144 2.46 2.92 1.59
CA LEU A 144 3.67 3.25 2.35
C LEU A 144 3.24 4.01 3.59
N SER A 145 3.43 3.45 4.78
CA SER A 145 2.96 4.06 6.03
C SER A 145 4.13 4.46 6.91
N ALA A 146 3.99 5.61 7.55
CA ALA A 146 4.94 6.18 8.50
C ALA A 146 4.28 6.33 9.87
N ARG A 147 5.09 6.33 10.92
CA ARG A 147 4.59 6.46 12.30
C ARG A 147 4.11 7.86 12.60
N GLY A 148 2.91 7.95 13.17
CA GLY A 148 2.29 9.20 13.54
C GLY A 148 1.68 9.96 12.35
N TYR A 149 1.06 11.09 12.69
CA TYR A 149 0.49 12.01 11.71
C TYR A 149 1.57 13.01 11.25
N ASP A 150 1.38 13.58 10.05
CA ASP A 150 2.30 14.59 9.49
C ASP A 150 3.76 14.12 9.35
N ALA A 151 3.96 12.83 9.04
CA ALA A 151 5.30 12.28 8.89
C ALA A 151 5.87 12.43 7.47
N PHE A 152 5.03 12.68 6.46
CA PHE A 152 5.46 12.88 5.06
C PHE A 152 5.43 14.35 4.63
#